data_AF-A0A831XTN8-F1
#
_entry.id   AF-A0A831XTN8-F1
#
_cell.length_a   1.000
_cell.length_b   1.000
_cell.length_c   1.000
_cell.angle_alpha   90.00
_cell.angle_beta   90.00
_cell.angle_gamma   90.00
#
_symmetry.space_group_name_H-M   'P 1'
#
loop_
_entity.id
_entity.type
_entity.pdbx_description
1 polymer ?
#
loop_
_entity_poly.entity_id
_entity_poly.type
_entity_poly.pdbx_seq_one_letter_code
_entity_poly.pdbx_strand_id
1 'polypeptide(L)'
;MEGSDDERFIERIIKPLLANHSIQTYRWAQKSRQQRTQFIQNIQKLDCAYFVLADKDTRPCIRDCKAFVQQQFGGVVPAERIIVVDGAIEAWYLAGFTGSPYLRGIQPPARTDGITKQMFLQQYVPAGKLPSSVLEEMLANYDLALARQHNHSLDYFCRRLGIP
;
A
#
# COMPACT_ATOMS: atom_id res chain seq x y z
N MET A 1 4.56 0.84 -7.03
CA MET A 1 3.20 0.77 -6.47
C MET A 1 2.18 0.79 -7.60
N GLU A 2 0.97 0.34 -7.34
CA GLU A 2 -0.01 0.07 -8.39
C GLU A 2 -0.70 1.35 -8.87
N GLY A 3 -1.28 2.12 -7.94
CA GLY A 3 -2.12 3.26 -8.24
C GLY A 3 -1.74 4.55 -7.52
N SER A 4 -2.65 5.53 -7.63
CA SER A 4 -2.55 6.82 -6.94
C SER A 4 -2.84 6.72 -5.45
N ASP A 5 -3.66 5.76 -5.02
CA ASP A 5 -4.02 5.57 -3.62
C ASP A 5 -2.80 5.07 -2.83
N ASP A 6 -2.01 4.17 -3.41
CA ASP A 6 -0.70 3.78 -2.86
C ASP A 6 0.24 4.99 -2.74
N GLU A 7 0.38 5.75 -3.84
CA GLU A 7 1.29 6.89 -3.91
C GLU A 7 0.96 7.93 -2.86
N ARG A 8 -0.33 8.25 -2.71
CA ARG A 8 -0.81 9.18 -1.70
C ARG A 8 -0.51 8.68 -0.28
N PHE A 9 -0.69 7.39 0.01
CA PHE A 9 -0.36 6.85 1.33
C PHE A 9 1.14 6.96 1.60
N ILE A 10 1.98 6.58 0.64
CA ILE A 10 3.44 6.66 0.77
C ILE A 10 3.88 8.10 0.99
N GLU A 11 3.42 9.04 0.17
CA GLU A 11 3.81 10.45 0.25
C GLU A 11 3.36 11.11 1.56
N ARG A 12 2.16 10.79 2.07
CA ARG A 12 1.62 11.44 3.28
C ARG A 12 2.04 10.81 4.60
N ILE A 13 2.19 9.49 4.64
CA ILE A 13 2.43 8.75 5.90
C ILE A 13 3.86 8.27 6.01
N ILE A 14 4.40 7.69 4.93
CA ILE A 14 5.67 6.95 4.99
C ILE A 14 6.87 7.86 4.74
N LYS A 15 6.82 8.65 3.68
CA LYS A 15 7.93 9.51 3.25
C LYS A 15 8.38 10.52 4.33
N PRO A 16 7.49 11.16 5.11
CA PRO A 16 7.91 12.05 6.18
C PRO A 16 8.76 11.37 7.26
N LEU A 17 8.57 10.06 7.48
CA LEU A 17 9.30 9.27 8.48
C LEU A 17 10.70 8.85 8.00
N LEU A 18 10.96 9.02 6.71
CA LEU A 18 12.21 8.67 6.06
C LEU A 18 12.89 9.92 5.49
N ALA A 19 12.78 11.05 6.18
CA ALA A 19 13.27 12.35 5.73
C ALA A 19 14.76 12.39 5.35
N ASN A 20 15.57 11.48 5.91
CA ASN A 20 16.98 11.33 5.57
C ASN A 20 17.24 10.54 4.28
N HIS A 21 16.19 10.05 3.62
CA HIS A 21 16.25 9.29 2.38
C HIS A 21 15.53 10.03 1.24
N SER A 22 16.15 10.09 0.07
CA SER A 22 15.48 10.54 -1.15
C SER A 22 14.60 9.42 -1.69
N ILE A 23 13.30 9.49 -1.37
CA ILE A 23 12.32 8.50 -1.83
C ILE A 23 11.66 8.99 -3.12
N GLN A 24 11.67 8.10 -4.13
CA GLN A 24 10.93 8.28 -5.37
C GLN A 24 9.86 7.21 -5.50
N THR A 25 8.65 7.63 -5.85
CA THR A 25 7.52 6.74 -6.14
C THR A 25 7.47 6.43 -7.64
N TYR A 26 7.08 5.20 -7.98
CA TYR A 26 6.87 4.79 -9.37
C TYR A 26 5.59 3.97 -9.48
N ARG A 27 4.61 4.52 -10.21
CA ARG A 27 3.35 3.86 -10.55
C ARG A 27 3.54 2.95 -11.75
N TRP A 28 3.38 1.65 -11.54
CA TRP A 28 3.70 0.65 -12.56
C TRP A 28 2.48 0.02 -13.23
N ALA A 29 1.27 0.09 -12.65
CA ALA A 29 0.11 -0.65 -13.19
C ALA A 29 -0.26 -0.24 -14.62
N GLN A 30 -0.07 1.04 -14.97
CA GLN A 30 -0.35 1.58 -16.31
C GLN A 30 0.82 1.43 -17.30
N LYS A 31 1.92 0.78 -16.90
CA LYS A 31 3.13 0.63 -17.71
C LYS A 31 3.16 -0.74 -18.36
N SER A 32 3.67 -0.81 -19.58
CA SER A 32 3.83 -2.10 -20.27
C SER A 32 4.82 -3.00 -19.51
N ARG A 33 4.72 -4.31 -19.69
CA ARG A 33 5.69 -5.28 -19.13
C ARG A 33 7.12 -4.90 -19.50
N GLN A 34 7.38 -4.54 -20.76
CA GLN A 34 8.71 -4.11 -21.21
C GLN A 34 9.21 -2.87 -20.46
N GLN A 35 8.37 -1.83 -20.29
CA GLN A 35 8.74 -0.63 -19.55
C GLN A 35 9.05 -0.94 -18.08
N ARG A 36 8.23 -1.80 -17.45
CA ARG A 36 8.44 -2.26 -16.08
C ARG A 36 9.75 -3.04 -15.93
N THR A 37 10.02 -3.99 -16.82
CA THR A 37 11.27 -4.78 -16.81
C THR A 37 12.49 -3.88 -16.98
N GLN A 38 12.48 -2.96 -17.96
CA GLN A 38 13.60 -2.06 -18.22
C GLN A 38 13.87 -1.14 -17.02
N PHE A 39 12.82 -0.62 -16.38
CA PHE A 39 12.94 0.22 -15.20
C PHE A 39 13.65 -0.52 -14.07
N ILE A 40 13.23 -1.76 -13.76
CA ILE A 40 13.86 -2.57 -12.71
C ILE A 40 15.33 -2.87 -13.04
N GLN A 41 15.63 -3.26 -14.27
CA GLN A 41 17.01 -3.54 -14.70
C GLN A 41 17.90 -2.29 -14.61
N ASN A 42 17.35 -1.10 -14.85
CA ASN A 42 18.09 0.14 -14.71
C ASN A 42 18.37 0.46 -13.24
N ILE A 43 17.36 0.40 -12.37
CA ILE A 43 17.56 0.70 -10.94
C ILE A 43 18.44 -0.34 -10.23
N GLN A 44 18.45 -1.60 -10.69
CA GLN A 44 19.34 -2.64 -10.16
C GLN A 44 20.83 -2.36 -10.46
N LYS A 45 21.12 -1.56 -11.49
CA LYS A 45 22.48 -1.08 -11.78
C LYS A 45 22.86 0.14 -10.95
N LEU A 46 21.89 0.78 -10.31
CA LEU A 46 22.11 1.88 -9.38
C LEU A 46 22.30 1.30 -7.98
N ASP A 47 23.16 1.93 -7.18
CA ASP A 47 23.31 1.59 -5.76
C ASP A 47 22.14 2.15 -4.94
N CYS A 48 20.93 1.66 -5.21
CA CYS A 48 19.71 2.11 -4.55
C CYS A 48 18.86 0.93 -4.05
N ALA A 49 18.30 1.08 -2.86
CA ALA A 49 17.29 0.15 -2.36
C ALA A 49 15.94 0.45 -3.01
N TYR A 50 15.22 -0.60 -3.40
CA TYR A 50 13.85 -0.47 -3.90
C TYR A 50 12.94 -1.55 -3.33
N PHE A 51 11.64 -1.26 -3.34
CA PHE A 51 10.58 -2.20 -3.05
C PHE A 51 9.47 -2.08 -4.08
N VAL A 52 8.86 -3.21 -4.44
CA VAL A 52 7.63 -3.26 -5.21
C VAL A 52 6.50 -3.52 -4.23
N LEU A 53 5.65 -2.53 -4.02
CA LEU A 53 4.38 -2.69 -3.31
C LEU A 53 3.31 -3.14 -4.29
N ALA A 54 2.53 -4.14 -3.89
CA ALA A 54 1.43 -4.73 -4.65
C ALA A 54 0.31 -5.20 -3.71
N ASP A 55 -0.92 -5.12 -4.19
CA ASP A 55 -2.08 -5.60 -3.45
C ASP A 55 -2.23 -7.11 -3.61
N LYS A 56 -2.57 -7.81 -2.52
CA LYS A 56 -2.91 -9.24 -2.62
C LYS A 56 -4.22 -9.41 -3.39
N ASP A 57 -5.16 -8.50 -3.18
CA ASP A 57 -6.55 -8.58 -3.59
C ASP A 57 -7.16 -9.93 -3.16
N THR A 58 -7.72 -10.66 -4.12
CA THR A 58 -8.35 -11.97 -3.97
C THR A 58 -7.38 -13.12 -4.19
N ARG A 59 -6.08 -12.86 -4.38
CA ARG A 59 -5.09 -13.92 -4.61
C ARG A 59 -5.00 -14.84 -3.38
N PRO A 60 -4.86 -16.16 -3.60
CA PRO A 60 -5.01 -17.15 -2.53
C PRO A 60 -3.94 -17.06 -1.45
N CYS A 61 -2.73 -16.60 -1.79
CA CYS A 61 -1.65 -16.44 -0.81
C CYS A 61 -0.59 -15.42 -1.25
N ILE A 62 0.26 -14.99 -0.30
CA ILE A 62 1.37 -14.06 -0.55
C ILE A 62 2.33 -14.60 -1.62
N ARG A 63 2.61 -15.92 -1.63
CA ARG A 63 3.49 -16.54 -2.63
C ARG A 63 2.93 -16.37 -4.05
N ASP A 64 1.63 -16.57 -4.21
CA ASP A 64 0.95 -16.43 -5.50
C ASP A 64 0.97 -14.96 -5.98
N CYS A 65 0.69 -14.00 -5.07
CA CYS A 65 0.83 -12.58 -5.36
C CYS A 65 2.26 -12.21 -5.80
N LYS A 66 3.28 -12.70 -5.09
CA LYS A 66 4.68 -12.46 -5.48
C LYS A 66 5.00 -13.04 -6.86
N ALA A 67 4.59 -14.27 -7.15
CA ALA A 67 4.80 -14.89 -8.46
C ALA A 67 4.12 -14.09 -9.59
N PHE A 68 2.88 -13.65 -9.35
CA PHE A 68 2.17 -12.76 -10.28
C PHE A 68 2.96 -11.46 -10.52
N VAL A 69 3.38 -10.77 -9.47
CA VAL A 69 4.17 -9.54 -9.58
C VAL A 69 5.47 -9.80 -10.34
N GLN A 70 6.22 -10.87 -10.02
CA GLN A 70 7.42 -11.22 -10.78
C GLN A 70 7.14 -11.37 -12.27
N GLN A 71 6.07 -12.06 -12.65
CA GLN A 71 5.67 -12.22 -14.04
C GLN A 71 5.38 -10.86 -14.71
N GLN A 72 4.67 -9.96 -14.01
CA GLN A 72 4.36 -8.60 -14.49
C GLN A 72 5.62 -7.79 -14.82
N PHE A 73 6.72 -8.07 -14.13
CA PHE A 73 8.02 -7.43 -14.35
C PHE A 73 8.99 -8.26 -15.20
N GLY A 74 8.56 -9.38 -15.79
CA GLY A 74 9.45 -10.19 -16.64
C GLY A 74 10.41 -11.11 -15.87
N GLY A 75 10.16 -11.35 -14.58
CA GLY A 75 10.95 -12.24 -13.72
C GLY A 75 12.19 -11.61 -13.09
N VAL A 76 12.51 -10.35 -13.42
CA VAL A 76 13.74 -9.68 -12.95
C VAL A 76 13.65 -9.14 -11.51
N VAL A 77 12.45 -9.09 -10.92
CA VAL A 77 12.26 -8.62 -9.55
C VAL A 77 12.45 -9.80 -8.58
N PRO A 78 13.38 -9.71 -7.62
CA PRO A 78 13.52 -10.71 -6.57
C PRO A 78 12.32 -10.70 -5.61
N ALA A 79 11.91 -11.88 -5.12
CA ALA A 79 10.70 -12.02 -4.30
C ALA A 79 10.78 -11.29 -2.95
N GLU A 80 11.97 -11.10 -2.41
CA GLU A 80 12.26 -10.36 -1.18
C GLU A 80 12.07 -8.84 -1.35
N ARG A 81 12.17 -8.34 -2.58
CA ARG A 81 11.90 -6.93 -2.94
C ARG A 81 10.41 -6.64 -3.12
N ILE A 82 9.56 -7.66 -3.11
CA ILE A 82 8.11 -7.52 -3.25
C ILE A 82 7.48 -7.55 -1.86
N ILE A 83 6.78 -6.46 -1.53
CA ILE A 83 5.95 -6.33 -0.35
C ILE A 83 4.49 -6.41 -0.79
N VAL A 84 3.73 -7.26 -0.11
CA VAL A 84 2.34 -7.54 -0.43
C VAL A 84 1.46 -6.94 0.65
N VAL A 85 0.51 -6.12 0.26
CA VAL A 85 -0.56 -5.64 1.15
C VAL A 85 -1.55 -6.79 1.35
N ASP A 86 -1.85 -7.16 2.59
CA ASP A 86 -2.84 -8.22 2.84
C ASP A 86 -4.27 -7.67 2.66
N GLY A 87 -4.88 -7.99 1.50
CA GLY A 87 -6.06 -7.33 0.99
C GLY A 87 -5.65 -6.32 -0.07
N ALA A 88 -6.01 -5.05 0.12
CA ALA A 88 -5.62 -3.94 -0.73
C ALA A 88 -5.15 -2.73 0.09
N ILE A 89 -4.55 -1.72 -0.53
CA ILE A 89 -4.01 -0.55 0.17
C ILE A 89 -5.04 0.15 1.07
N GLU A 90 -6.33 0.10 0.75
CA GLU A 90 -7.40 0.67 1.58
C GLU A 90 -7.46 0.06 2.99
N ALA A 91 -6.99 -1.18 3.17
CA ALA A 91 -6.82 -1.79 4.48
C ALA A 91 -5.88 -0.98 5.38
N TRP A 92 -4.82 -0.38 4.81
CA TRP A 92 -3.87 0.47 5.54
C TRP A 92 -4.48 1.81 5.90
N TYR A 93 -5.28 2.41 5.01
CA TYR A 93 -6.02 3.64 5.31
C TYR A 93 -6.98 3.46 6.48
N LEU A 94 -7.70 2.34 6.50
CA LEU A 94 -8.64 2.06 7.58
C LEU A 94 -7.92 1.75 8.91
N ALA A 95 -6.75 1.10 8.85
CA ALA A 95 -6.03 0.62 10.03
C ALA A 95 -5.70 1.72 11.05
N GLY A 96 -5.31 2.89 10.55
CA GLY A 96 -4.91 4.03 11.38
C GLY A 96 -5.97 5.10 11.56
N PHE A 97 -7.17 4.91 11.01
CA PHE A 97 -8.21 5.92 11.09
C PHE A 97 -8.72 6.06 12.53
N THR A 98 -8.58 7.27 13.09
CA THR A 98 -8.93 7.57 14.49
C THR A 98 -10.33 8.17 14.66
N GLY A 99 -11.09 8.26 13.58
CA GLY A 99 -12.43 8.86 13.58
C GLY A 99 -12.43 10.30 13.08
N SER A 100 -13.57 10.74 12.54
CA SER A 100 -13.78 12.14 12.18
C SER A 100 -15.27 12.49 12.12
N PRO A 101 -15.64 13.78 12.26
CA PRO A 101 -17.03 14.21 12.09
C PRO A 101 -17.56 13.93 10.68
N TYR A 102 -16.71 14.02 9.65
CA TYR A 102 -17.11 13.74 8.27
C TYR A 102 -17.51 12.27 8.15
N LEU A 103 -16.70 11.33 8.65
CA LEU A 103 -16.92 9.88 8.56
C LEU A 103 -17.60 9.30 9.82
N ARG A 104 -18.55 10.04 10.38
CA ARG A 104 -19.29 9.59 11.57
C ARG A 104 -19.93 8.21 11.34
N GLY A 105 -19.73 7.31 12.31
CA GLY A 105 -20.29 5.96 12.29
C GLY A 105 -19.39 4.92 11.64
N ILE A 106 -18.29 5.31 10.99
CA ILE A 106 -17.25 4.36 10.60
C ILE A 106 -16.48 3.93 11.84
N GLN A 107 -16.44 2.62 12.08
CA GLN A 107 -15.64 1.99 13.14
C GLN A 107 -14.71 0.97 12.48
N PRO A 108 -13.39 1.25 12.43
CA PRO A 108 -12.43 0.26 11.96
C PRO A 108 -12.52 -1.03 12.79
N PRO A 109 -12.43 -2.22 12.15
CA PRO A 109 -12.29 -3.46 12.89
C PRO A 109 -10.94 -3.51 13.61
N ALA A 110 -10.83 -4.33 14.66
CA ALA A 110 -9.58 -4.50 15.41
C ALA A 110 -8.41 -5.00 14.53
N ARG A 111 -8.71 -5.69 13.42
CA ARG A 111 -7.76 -6.10 12.40
C ARG A 111 -8.30 -5.72 11.03
N THR A 112 -7.48 -5.07 10.20
CA THR A 112 -7.86 -4.71 8.82
C THR A 112 -7.22 -5.60 7.77
N ASP A 113 -6.41 -6.58 8.18
CA ASP A 113 -5.83 -7.59 7.29
C ASP A 113 -6.92 -8.25 6.42
N GLY A 114 -6.65 -8.42 5.13
CA GLY A 114 -7.56 -9.07 4.18
C GLY A 114 -8.71 -8.19 3.68
N ILE A 115 -8.84 -6.94 4.12
CA ILE A 115 -9.80 -6.00 3.53
C ILE A 115 -9.41 -5.72 2.09
N THR A 116 -10.24 -6.19 1.16
CA THR A 116 -10.09 -5.91 -0.27
C THR A 116 -10.67 -4.54 -0.62
N LYS A 117 -10.29 -3.99 -1.78
CA LYS A 117 -10.87 -2.74 -2.31
C LYS A 117 -12.40 -2.82 -2.38
N GLN A 118 -12.95 -3.95 -2.83
CA GLN A 118 -14.40 -4.12 -2.92
C GLN A 118 -15.07 -4.10 -1.53
N MET A 119 -14.51 -4.80 -0.54
CA MET A 119 -15.01 -4.75 0.83
C MET A 119 -14.95 -3.33 1.39
N PHE A 120 -13.84 -2.62 1.14
CA PHE A 120 -13.68 -1.23 1.55
C PHE A 120 -14.81 -0.35 1.00
N LEU A 121 -15.02 -0.40 -0.32
CA LEU A 121 -16.04 0.38 -1.01
C LEU A 121 -17.46 0.08 -0.51
N GLN A 122 -17.77 -1.19 -0.22
CA GLN A 122 -19.11 -1.58 0.20
C GLN A 122 -19.42 -1.26 1.66
N GLN A 123 -18.42 -1.34 2.54
CA GLN A 123 -18.63 -1.27 3.99
C GLN A 123 -18.23 0.07 4.61
N TYR A 124 -17.25 0.76 4.00
CA TYR A 124 -16.59 1.92 4.62
C TYR A 124 -16.64 3.18 3.75
N VAL A 125 -17.26 3.14 2.57
CA VAL A 125 -17.60 4.35 1.81
C VAL A 125 -19.08 4.66 2.03
N PRO A 126 -19.42 5.71 2.81
CA PRO A 126 -20.82 6.07 3.04
C PRO A 126 -21.53 6.47 1.74
N ALA A 127 -22.84 6.20 1.68
CA ALA A 127 -23.66 6.59 0.55
C ALA A 127 -23.52 8.10 0.24
N GLY A 128 -23.37 8.42 -1.05
CA GLY A 128 -23.21 9.80 -1.52
C GLY A 128 -21.80 10.39 -1.36
N LYS A 129 -20.84 9.63 -0.80
CA LYS A 129 -19.43 10.06 -0.73
C LYS A 129 -18.59 9.45 -1.83
N LEU A 130 -17.57 10.19 -2.24
CA LEU A 130 -16.56 9.68 -3.17
C LEU A 130 -15.51 8.87 -2.39
N PRO A 131 -15.08 7.69 -2.90
CA PRO A 131 -14.03 6.92 -2.23
C PRO A 131 -12.75 7.72 -1.96
N SER A 132 -12.36 8.60 -2.90
CA SER A 132 -11.19 9.45 -2.75
C SER A 132 -11.29 10.43 -1.58
N SER A 133 -12.46 11.02 -1.34
CA SER A 133 -12.66 11.94 -0.21
C SER A 133 -12.68 11.21 1.13
N VAL A 134 -13.17 9.96 1.16
CA VAL A 134 -13.09 9.09 2.34
C VAL A 134 -11.62 8.78 2.66
N LEU A 135 -10.82 8.38 1.67
CA LEU A 135 -9.40 8.10 1.86
C LEU A 135 -8.61 9.34 2.32
N GLU A 136 -8.90 10.51 1.75
CA GLU A 136 -8.28 11.78 2.17
C GLU A 136 -8.60 12.14 3.61
N GLU A 137 -9.86 11.99 4.02
CA GLU A 137 -10.29 12.22 5.40
C GLU A 137 -9.64 11.23 6.38
N MET A 138 -9.51 9.96 5.97
CA MET A 138 -8.84 8.94 6.79
C MET A 138 -7.37 9.30 7.02
N LEU A 139 -6.65 9.77 5.99
CA LEU A 139 -5.26 10.22 6.13
C LEU A 139 -5.13 11.49 6.98
N ALA A 140 -6.12 12.38 6.97
CA ALA A 140 -6.12 13.57 7.80
C ALA A 140 -6.27 13.26 9.29
N ASN A 141 -6.88 12.11 9.63
CA ASN A 141 -7.13 11.66 11.00
C ASN A 141 -6.47 10.29 11.25
N TYR A 142 -5.17 10.21 11.00
CA TYR A 142 -4.42 8.95 10.93
C TYR A 142 -3.36 8.80 12.03
N ASP A 143 -3.34 7.63 12.69
CA ASP A 143 -2.30 7.21 13.62
C ASP A 143 -1.59 5.96 13.09
N LEU A 144 -0.30 6.11 12.74
CA LEU A 144 0.52 5.01 12.24
C LEU A 144 0.83 3.96 13.31
N ALA A 145 1.03 4.36 14.56
CA ALA A 145 1.32 3.41 15.64
C ALA A 145 0.11 2.49 15.88
N LEU A 146 -1.09 3.05 15.83
CA LEU A 146 -2.34 2.28 15.83
C LEU A 146 -2.46 1.40 14.58
N ALA A 147 -2.20 1.96 13.40
CA ALA A 147 -2.32 1.25 12.14
C ALA A 147 -1.46 -0.01 12.06
N ARG A 148 -0.23 0.06 12.58
CA ARG A 148 0.69 -1.08 12.64
C ARG A 148 0.23 -2.18 13.58
N GLN A 149 -0.51 -1.83 14.64
CA GLN A 149 -1.14 -2.83 15.50
C GLN A 149 -2.30 -3.52 14.79
N HIS A 150 -3.09 -2.77 14.02
CA HIS A 150 -4.27 -3.28 13.33
C HIS A 150 -3.98 -4.03 12.03
N ASN A 151 -2.84 -3.79 11.36
CA ASN A 151 -2.52 -4.40 10.07
C ASN A 151 -1.08 -4.95 10.01
N HIS A 152 -0.93 -6.27 9.88
CA HIS A 152 0.38 -6.91 9.88
C HIS A 152 1.19 -6.58 8.63
N SER A 153 0.53 -6.43 7.47
CA SER A 153 1.25 -6.13 6.23
C SER A 153 1.84 -4.71 6.25
N LEU A 154 1.16 -3.75 6.88
CA LEU A 154 1.69 -2.40 7.12
C LEU A 154 2.84 -2.41 8.12
N ASP A 155 2.70 -3.14 9.23
CA ASP A 155 3.79 -3.26 10.21
C ASP A 155 5.02 -3.94 9.61
N TYR A 156 4.82 -5.02 8.85
CA TYR A 156 5.88 -5.66 8.08
C TYR A 156 6.56 -4.67 7.12
N PHE A 157 5.78 -3.88 6.38
CA PHE A 157 6.29 -2.85 5.49
C PHE A 157 7.13 -1.81 6.23
N CYS A 158 6.66 -1.28 7.36
CA CYS A 158 7.39 -0.31 8.18
C CYS A 158 8.72 -0.89 8.70
N ARG A 159 8.70 -2.13 9.22
CA ARG A 159 9.92 -2.81 9.67
C ARG A 159 10.93 -3.03 8.55
N ARG A 160 10.47 -3.37 7.34
CA ARG A 160 11.35 -3.53 6.15
C ARG A 160 12.00 -2.22 5.72
N LEU A 161 11.40 -1.08 6.06
CA LEU A 161 11.94 0.26 5.82
C LEU A 161 12.75 0.80 6.99
N GLY A 162 12.85 0.08 8.11
CA GLY A 162 13.53 0.55 9.33
C GLY A 162 12.77 1.64 10.07
N ILE A 163 11.46 1.78 9.85
CA ILE A 163 10.59 2.69 10.59
C ILE A 163 10.29 2.05 11.96
N PRO A 164 10.66 2.68 13.09
CA PRO A 164 10.51 2.11 14.43
C PRO A 164 9.04 1.93 14.78
#